data_AF-A0A7V9V4Y0-F1
#
_entry.id   AF-A0A7V9V4Y0-F1
#
_cell.length_a   1.000
_cell.length_b   1.000
_cell.length_c   1.000
_cell.angle_alpha   90.00
_cell.angle_beta   90.00
_cell.angle_gamma   90.00
#
_symmetry.space_group_name_H-M   'P 1'
#
loop_
_entity.id
_entity.type
_entity.pdbx_description
1 polymer ?
#
loop_
_entity_poly.entity_id
_entity_poly.type
_entity_poly.pdbx_seq_one_letter_code
_entity_poly.pdbx_strand_id
1 'polypeptide(L)'
;MLTKICLLFATVTFVCAPIAARAQDNGALLDLLVRKKIITDQEAEELRGELTKDFAATPAGKLKMSTPITELEIYGDARGRYEIRNGNSGPPSTLVTNNDDAQQRNRTRYRIRLGLRGTLVDDWFFGLRLETSTNPRSTNVTFGDDTGPFGKTSDGAFVGQAYLGYKGLRDVTLTAGRMPNPFVTTSMVWDGDINPEGLAQQWKHTFNLSYGGGRSTASAESYSKDGKSSATAAAAVSEPTKMSIEVFANFGQFV
;
A
#
# COMPACT_ATOMS: atom_id res chain seq x y z
N MET A 1 -17.13 40.68 4.32
CA MET A 1 -17.30 39.65 5.36
C MET A 1 -16.85 38.32 4.79
N LEU A 2 -15.81 37.70 5.36
CA LEU A 2 -15.29 36.40 4.92
C LEU A 2 -16.28 35.29 5.33
N THR A 3 -17.01 34.74 4.38
CA THR A 3 -17.90 33.60 4.63
C THR A 3 -17.06 32.32 4.63
N LYS A 4 -17.00 31.67 5.80
CA LYS A 4 -16.25 30.45 6.05
C LYS A 4 -16.75 29.32 5.15
N ILE A 5 -15.89 28.83 4.26
CA ILE A 5 -16.08 27.56 3.55
C ILE A 5 -15.86 26.44 4.56
N CYS A 6 -16.95 25.91 5.12
CA CYS A 6 -16.91 24.79 6.05
C CYS A 6 -17.07 23.48 5.27
N LEU A 7 -15.96 22.90 4.83
CA LEU A 7 -15.90 21.56 4.24
C LEU A 7 -15.83 20.54 5.38
N LEU A 8 -16.99 20.01 5.78
CA LEU A 8 -17.05 18.92 6.76
C LEU A 8 -16.86 17.58 6.05
N PHE A 9 -15.63 17.06 6.06
CA PHE A 9 -15.32 15.72 5.56
C PHE A 9 -15.42 14.71 6.70
N ALA A 10 -16.50 13.93 6.74
CA ALA A 10 -16.55 12.72 7.56
C ALA A 10 -16.09 11.53 6.69
N THR A 11 -14.81 11.17 6.78
CA THR A 11 -14.26 9.94 6.18
C THR A 11 -14.23 8.84 7.23
N VAL A 12 -15.08 7.84 7.06
CA VAL A 12 -14.98 6.56 7.80
C VAL A 12 -14.17 5.61 6.92
N THR A 13 -12.93 5.32 7.32
CA THR A 13 -12.04 4.38 6.64
C THR A 13 -12.11 3.05 7.39
N PHE A 14 -12.66 2.01 6.76
CA PHE A 14 -12.59 0.65 7.29
C PHE A 14 -11.26 0.05 6.83
N VAL A 15 -10.29 -0.08 7.74
CA VAL A 15 -9.05 -0.83 7.49
C VAL A 15 -9.38 -2.31 7.64
N CYS A 16 -9.49 -3.02 6.52
CA CYS A 16 -9.53 -4.48 6.56
C CYS A 16 -8.11 -4.96 6.87
N ALA A 17 -7.91 -5.55 8.05
CA ALA A 17 -6.66 -6.23 8.37
C ALA A 17 -6.44 -7.36 7.34
N PRO A 18 -5.20 -7.59 6.86
CA PRO A 18 -4.94 -8.72 5.98
C PRO A 18 -5.30 -9.99 6.75
N ILE A 19 -6.29 -10.74 6.24
CA ILE A 19 -6.46 -12.13 6.63
C ILE A 19 -5.27 -12.85 6.02
N ALA A 20 -4.16 -12.87 6.77
CA ALA A 20 -3.05 -13.75 6.46
C ALA A 20 -3.58 -15.17 6.63
N ALA A 21 -4.04 -15.79 5.54
CA ALA A 21 -4.15 -17.22 5.44
C ALA A 21 -2.72 -17.78 5.50
N ARG A 22 -2.14 -17.79 6.71
CA ARG A 22 -0.89 -18.47 6.99
C ARG A 22 -1.20 -19.95 6.81
N ALA A 23 -0.61 -20.56 5.79
CA ALA A 23 -0.49 -22.00 5.73
C ALA A 23 0.09 -22.45 7.07
N GLN A 24 -0.69 -23.22 7.81
CA GLN A 24 -0.33 -23.71 9.14
C GLN A 24 0.85 -24.65 8.94
N ASP A 25 2.05 -24.19 9.28
CA ASP A 25 3.26 -25.00 9.15
C ASP A 25 3.25 -26.06 10.24
N ASN A 26 2.69 -27.21 9.92
CA ASN A 26 2.58 -28.36 10.82
C ASN A 26 3.94 -29.02 11.07
N GLY A 27 5.01 -28.60 10.37
CA GLY A 27 6.36 -29.13 10.54
C GLY A 27 6.89 -28.95 11.96
N ALA A 28 6.58 -27.83 12.60
CA ALA A 28 6.98 -27.55 13.99
C ALA A 28 6.24 -28.44 15.02
N LEU A 29 5.00 -28.83 14.73
CA LEU A 29 4.23 -29.72 15.59
C LEU A 29 4.72 -31.17 15.48
N LEU A 30 5.02 -31.63 14.27
CA LEU A 30 5.59 -32.96 14.04
C LEU A 30 6.98 -33.11 14.68
N ASP A 31 7.83 -32.08 14.58
CA ASP A 31 9.15 -32.07 15.24
C ASP A 31 9.05 -32.09 16.78
N LEU A 32 8.07 -31.38 17.35
CA LEU A 32 7.79 -31.44 18.79
C LEU A 32 7.27 -32.82 19.24
N LEU A 33 6.50 -33.52 18.40
CA LEU A 33 5.97 -34.84 18.71
C LEU A 33 7.04 -35.93 18.62
N VAL A 34 7.94 -35.84 17.64
CA VAL A 34 9.16 -36.67 17.53
C VAL A 34 10.07 -36.42 18.73
N ARG A 35 10.32 -35.16 19.08
CA ARG A 35 11.14 -34.77 20.24
C ARG A 35 10.58 -35.29 21.57
N LYS A 36 9.25 -35.43 21.68
CA LYS A 36 8.57 -36.04 22.84
C LYS A 36 8.49 -37.57 22.79
N LYS A 37 9.07 -38.21 21.76
CA LYS A 37 9.01 -39.66 21.49
C LYS A 37 7.59 -40.24 21.41
N ILE A 38 6.63 -39.41 20.99
CA ILE A 38 5.22 -39.85 20.83
C ILE A 38 5.03 -40.51 19.45
N ILE A 39 5.86 -40.15 18.48
CA ILE A 39 5.89 -40.72 17.12
C ILE A 39 7.34 -40.95 16.71
N THR A 40 7.57 -41.92 15.84
CA THR A 40 8.88 -42.23 15.25
C THR A 40 9.18 -41.32 14.05
N ASP A 41 10.46 -41.19 13.69
CA ASP A 41 10.90 -40.38 12.53
C ASP A 41 10.25 -40.84 11.21
N GLN A 42 9.95 -42.14 11.09
CA GLN A 42 9.29 -42.73 9.93
C GLN A 42 7.81 -42.34 9.85
N GLU A 43 7.08 -42.40 10.96
CA GLU A 43 5.67 -41.97 11.03
C GLU A 43 5.52 -40.47 10.79
N ALA A 44 6.48 -39.66 11.26
CA ALA A 44 6.48 -38.22 11.01
C ALA A 44 6.64 -37.90 9.51
N GLU A 45 7.47 -38.65 8.78
CA GLU A 45 7.69 -38.44 7.35
C GLU A 45 6.52 -38.96 6.50
N GLU A 46 5.89 -40.07 6.89
CA GLU A 46 4.65 -40.55 6.28
C GLU A 46 3.51 -39.55 6.46
N LEU A 47 3.34 -39.00 7.67
CA LEU A 47 2.34 -37.96 7.94
C LEU A 47 2.63 -36.66 7.17
N ARG A 48 3.91 -36.29 6.97
CA ARG A 48 4.25 -35.16 6.07
C ARG A 48 3.84 -35.45 4.63
N GLY A 49 4.08 -36.67 4.16
CA GLY A 49 3.67 -37.11 2.83
C GLY A 49 2.15 -37.11 2.64
N GLU A 50 1.41 -37.58 3.64
CA GLU A 50 -0.06 -37.60 3.65
C GLU A 50 -0.64 -36.18 3.71
N LEU A 51 -0.13 -35.32 4.61
CA LEU A 51 -0.52 -33.92 4.69
C LEU A 51 -0.24 -33.15 3.41
N THR A 52 0.87 -33.44 2.73
CA THR A 52 1.20 -32.82 1.43
C THR A 52 0.25 -33.28 0.34
N LYS A 53 -0.13 -34.56 0.32
CA LYS A 53 -1.13 -35.11 -0.62
C LYS A 53 -2.52 -34.55 -0.36
N ASP A 54 -2.95 -34.50 0.89
CA ASP A 54 -4.25 -33.94 1.29
C ASP A 54 -4.32 -32.45 0.97
N PHE A 55 -3.25 -31.70 1.27
CA PHE A 55 -3.16 -30.30 0.90
C PHE A 55 -3.21 -30.13 -0.62
N ALA A 56 -2.48 -30.93 -1.40
CA ALA A 56 -2.53 -30.91 -2.86
C ALA A 56 -3.91 -31.28 -3.42
N ALA A 57 -4.71 -32.08 -2.71
CA ALA A 57 -6.08 -32.40 -3.07
C ALA A 57 -7.06 -31.24 -2.82
N THR A 58 -6.76 -30.32 -1.90
CA THR A 58 -7.59 -29.12 -1.64
C THR A 58 -7.55 -28.11 -2.80
N PRO A 59 -8.57 -27.24 -2.94
CA PRO A 59 -8.56 -26.16 -3.92
C PRO A 59 -7.34 -25.23 -3.81
N ALA A 60 -6.86 -24.98 -2.58
CA ALA A 60 -5.68 -24.16 -2.33
C ALA A 60 -4.38 -24.84 -2.81
N GLY A 61 -4.24 -26.15 -2.64
CA GLY A 61 -3.09 -26.90 -3.14
C GLY A 61 -3.09 -27.05 -4.66
N LYS A 62 -4.26 -27.25 -5.28
CA LYS A 62 -4.41 -27.26 -6.74
C LYS A 62 -4.01 -25.91 -7.34
N LEU A 63 -4.42 -24.79 -6.74
CA LEU A 63 -4.00 -23.45 -7.13
C LEU A 63 -2.49 -23.24 -7.01
N LYS A 64 -1.84 -23.78 -5.96
CA LYS A 64 -0.37 -23.72 -5.79
C LYS A 64 0.40 -24.60 -6.77
N MET A 65 -0.16 -25.75 -7.18
CA MET A 65 0.50 -26.67 -8.12
C MET A 65 0.36 -26.23 -9.59
N SER A 66 -0.74 -25.55 -9.95
CA SER A 66 -1.02 -25.17 -11.33
C SER A 66 -0.65 -23.73 -11.67
N THR A 67 -0.34 -22.88 -10.69
CA THR A 67 -0.15 -21.45 -10.94
C THR A 67 1.24 -21.02 -10.48
N PRO A 68 2.02 -20.30 -11.32
CA PRO A 68 3.30 -19.72 -10.92
C PRO A 68 3.11 -18.52 -9.96
N ILE A 69 2.06 -18.51 -9.13
CA ILE A 69 1.76 -17.45 -8.17
C ILE A 69 2.39 -17.84 -6.84
N THR A 70 3.46 -17.14 -6.49
CA THR A 70 4.16 -17.30 -5.21
C THR A 70 3.36 -16.69 -4.06
N GLU A 71 2.71 -15.56 -4.31
CA GLU A 71 1.92 -14.84 -3.31
C GLU A 71 0.67 -14.23 -3.97
N LEU A 72 -0.47 -14.37 -3.28
CA LEU A 72 -1.73 -13.78 -3.70
C LEU A 72 -2.34 -13.01 -2.53
N GLU A 73 -2.65 -11.75 -2.77
CA GLU A 73 -3.30 -10.87 -1.80
C GLU A 73 -4.57 -10.29 -2.39
N ILE A 74 -5.67 -10.48 -1.67
CA ILE A 74 -6.95 -9.83 -1.94
C ILE A 74 -7.03 -8.61 -1.03
N TYR A 75 -7.24 -7.44 -1.63
CA TYR A 75 -7.36 -6.18 -0.92
C TYR A 75 -8.59 -5.43 -1.38
N GLY A 76 -9.07 -4.47 -0.59
CA GLY A 76 -10.23 -3.68 -0.98
C GLY A 76 -10.55 -2.60 0.02
N ASP A 77 -11.38 -1.65 -0.40
CA ASP A 77 -11.92 -0.61 0.47
C ASP A 77 -13.36 -0.28 0.10
N ALA A 78 -14.13 0.05 1.13
CA ALA A 78 -15.47 0.59 1.00
C ALA A 78 -15.54 1.94 1.71
N ARG A 79 -16.20 2.92 1.07
CA ARG A 79 -16.41 4.25 1.64
C ARG A 79 -17.84 4.70 1.39
N GLY A 80 -18.52 5.12 2.45
CA GLY A 80 -19.73 5.95 2.38
C GLY A 80 -19.37 7.43 2.58
N ARG A 81 -20.03 8.32 1.86
CA ARG A 81 -19.87 9.77 2.02
C ARG A 81 -21.23 10.45 1.88
N TYR A 82 -21.54 11.33 2.83
CA TYR A 82 -22.63 12.28 2.68
C TYR A 82 -22.05 13.64 2.31
N GLU A 83 -22.49 14.22 1.19
CA GLU A 83 -22.02 15.50 0.67
C GLU A 83 -23.19 16.49 0.63
N ILE A 84 -23.04 17.62 1.33
CA ILE A 84 -23.91 18.79 1.22
C ILE A 84 -23.11 19.87 0.49
N ARG A 85 -23.63 20.35 -0.64
CA ARG A 85 -23.04 21.45 -1.39
C ARG A 85 -24.03 22.59 -1.48
N ASN A 86 -23.65 23.74 -0.93
CA ASN A 86 -24.42 24.96 -0.98
C ASN A 86 -23.63 25.98 -1.81
N GLY A 87 -24.27 26.58 -2.81
CA GLY A 87 -23.68 27.66 -3.61
C GLY A 87 -24.71 28.74 -3.87
N ASN A 88 -24.28 30.01 -3.79
CA ASN A 88 -25.10 31.15 -4.17
C ASN A 88 -24.62 31.65 -5.53
N SER A 89 -25.51 31.69 -6.52
CA SER A 89 -25.19 32.21 -7.85
C SER A 89 -25.21 33.74 -7.83
N GLY A 90 -24.05 34.39 -7.93
CA GLY A 90 -23.95 35.83 -8.20
C GLY A 90 -24.04 36.80 -7.00
N PRO A 91 -23.61 38.07 -7.19
CA PRO A 91 -23.85 39.13 -6.22
C PRO A 91 -25.36 39.42 -6.10
N PRO A 92 -25.87 39.81 -4.92
CA PRO A 92 -27.29 40.08 -4.73
C PRO A 92 -27.75 41.16 -5.72
N SER A 93 -28.55 40.76 -6.71
CA SER A 93 -29.16 41.67 -7.67
C SER A 93 -30.47 42.21 -7.10
N THR A 94 -30.59 43.53 -7.00
CA THR A 94 -31.83 44.20 -6.53
C THR A 94 -32.94 44.23 -7.60
N LEU A 95 -32.72 43.63 -8.78
CA LEU A 95 -33.64 43.67 -9.92
C LEU A 95 -34.37 42.35 -10.20
N VAL A 96 -34.04 41.27 -9.47
CA VAL A 96 -34.70 39.96 -9.60
C VAL A 96 -35.25 39.56 -8.23
N THR A 97 -36.58 39.52 -8.11
CA THR A 97 -37.32 39.26 -6.85
C THR A 97 -37.33 37.79 -6.42
N ASN A 98 -36.82 36.89 -7.25
CA ASN A 98 -36.68 35.46 -6.94
C ASN A 98 -35.23 35.16 -6.56
N ASN A 99 -34.95 35.25 -5.27
CA ASN A 99 -33.66 34.89 -4.65
C ASN A 99 -33.49 33.35 -4.56
N ASP A 100 -33.84 32.61 -5.61
CA ASP A 100 -33.70 31.14 -5.69
C ASP A 100 -32.30 30.72 -6.17
N ASP A 101 -31.32 31.62 -6.04
CA ASP A 101 -29.92 31.38 -6.43
C ASP A 101 -29.15 30.52 -5.42
N ALA A 102 -29.79 30.07 -4.34
CA ALA A 102 -29.24 29.13 -3.38
C ALA A 102 -29.43 27.69 -3.89
N GLN A 103 -28.45 27.17 -4.60
CA GLN A 103 -28.41 25.77 -5.01
C GLN A 103 -27.89 24.93 -3.84
N GLN A 104 -28.79 24.22 -3.15
CA GLN A 104 -28.45 23.19 -2.16
C GLN A 104 -28.56 21.80 -2.78
N ARG A 105 -27.44 21.08 -2.85
CA ARG A 105 -27.38 19.70 -3.35
C ARG A 105 -26.90 18.76 -2.25
N ASN A 106 -27.80 17.90 -1.78
CA ASN A 106 -27.50 16.83 -0.83
C ASN A 106 -27.32 15.53 -1.60
N ARG A 107 -26.18 14.85 -1.44
CA ARG A 107 -25.88 13.56 -2.08
C ARG A 107 -25.31 12.59 -1.09
N THR A 108 -25.91 11.41 -1.02
CA THR A 108 -25.25 10.24 -0.44
C THR A 108 -24.47 9.56 -1.55
N ARG A 109 -23.20 9.26 -1.30
CA ARG A 109 -22.30 8.64 -2.26
C ARG A 109 -21.63 7.44 -1.62
N TYR A 110 -21.28 6.45 -2.43
CA TYR A 110 -20.51 5.31 -1.98
C TYR A 110 -19.43 4.95 -3.00
N ARG A 111 -18.42 4.24 -2.52
CA ARG A 111 -17.31 3.70 -3.30
C ARG A 111 -17.00 2.31 -2.78
N ILE A 112 -16.91 1.34 -3.69
CA ILE A 112 -16.40 0.01 -3.38
C ILE A 112 -15.28 -0.28 -4.37
N ARG A 113 -14.14 -0.72 -3.84
CA ARG A 113 -13.01 -1.19 -4.65
C ARG A 113 -12.57 -2.54 -4.14
N LEU A 114 -12.41 -3.47 -5.07
CA LEU A 114 -11.91 -4.81 -4.78
C LEU A 114 -10.72 -5.06 -5.69
N GLY A 115 -9.58 -5.37 -5.10
CA GLY A 115 -8.33 -5.60 -5.77
C GLY A 115 -7.76 -6.96 -5.45
N LEU A 116 -7.00 -7.47 -6.40
CA LEU A 116 -6.23 -8.69 -6.31
C LEU A 116 -4.85 -8.37 -6.84
N ARG A 117 -3.83 -8.62 -6.02
CA ARG A 117 -2.42 -8.46 -6.42
C ARG A 117 -1.67 -9.72 -6.06
N GLY A 118 -0.63 -10.01 -6.82
CA GLY A 118 0.20 -11.16 -6.53
C GLY A 118 1.58 -11.06 -7.12
N THR A 119 2.48 -11.85 -6.56
CA THR A 119 3.85 -12.03 -7.03
C THR A 119 3.90 -13.38 -7.73
N LEU A 120 4.39 -13.39 -8.96
CA LEU A 120 4.65 -14.58 -9.74
C LEU A 120 6.12 -15.01 -9.58
N VAL A 121 6.42 -16.21 -10.08
CA VAL A 121 7.79 -16.70 -10.28
C VAL A 121 8.62 -15.69 -11.09
N ASP A 122 9.92 -15.61 -10.82
CA ASP A 122 10.90 -14.72 -11.47
C ASP A 122 10.65 -13.21 -11.25
N ASP A 123 10.26 -12.79 -10.05
CA ASP A 123 10.08 -11.37 -9.66
C ASP A 123 9.04 -10.59 -10.51
N TRP A 124 8.17 -11.30 -11.21
CA TRP A 124 7.00 -10.72 -11.86
C TRP A 124 5.91 -10.45 -10.82
N PHE A 125 5.13 -9.40 -11.02
CA PHE A 125 3.97 -9.09 -10.18
C PHE A 125 2.84 -8.57 -11.02
N PHE A 126 1.61 -8.80 -10.58
CA PHE A 126 0.41 -8.33 -11.25
C PHE A 126 -0.55 -7.69 -10.25
N GLY A 127 -1.40 -6.82 -10.77
CA GLY A 127 -2.48 -6.22 -10.01
C GLY A 127 -3.70 -6.02 -10.87
N LEU A 128 -4.85 -6.42 -10.34
CA LEU A 128 -6.17 -6.16 -10.86
C LEU A 128 -7.00 -5.46 -9.80
N ARG A 129 -7.76 -4.44 -10.18
CA ARG A 129 -8.69 -3.75 -9.28
C ARG A 129 -9.97 -3.40 -9.99
N LEU A 130 -11.07 -3.78 -9.38
CA LEU A 130 -12.42 -3.39 -9.75
C LEU A 130 -12.89 -2.19 -8.91
N GLU A 131 -13.69 -1.32 -9.52
CA GLU A 131 -14.23 -0.11 -8.89
C GLU A 131 -15.64 0.21 -9.37
N THR A 132 -16.39 0.95 -8.55
CA THR A 132 -17.82 1.19 -8.77
C THR A 132 -18.17 2.27 -9.80
N SER A 133 -17.20 3.05 -10.29
CA SER A 133 -17.50 4.21 -11.16
C SER A 133 -16.44 4.38 -12.24
N THR A 134 -16.87 4.90 -13.39
CA THR A 134 -16.02 5.23 -14.54
C THR A 134 -15.24 6.53 -14.39
N ASN A 135 -15.51 7.33 -13.36
CA ASN A 135 -14.89 8.64 -13.24
C ASN A 135 -13.42 8.51 -12.80
N PRO A 136 -12.45 8.96 -13.63
CA PRO A 136 -11.02 8.72 -13.43
C PRO A 136 -10.44 9.46 -12.23
N ARG A 137 -11.14 10.45 -11.67
CA ARG A 137 -10.70 11.26 -10.53
C ARG A 137 -11.44 10.96 -9.24
N SER A 138 -12.47 10.11 -9.29
CA SER A 138 -13.29 9.81 -8.13
C SER A 138 -14.18 8.63 -8.45
N THR A 139 -13.93 7.49 -7.83
CA THR A 139 -14.72 6.28 -8.07
C THR A 139 -16.02 6.21 -7.23
N ASN A 140 -16.57 7.39 -6.89
CA ASN A 140 -17.80 7.52 -6.09
C ASN A 140 -19.05 7.51 -6.98
N VAL A 141 -19.95 6.60 -6.68
CA VAL A 141 -21.32 6.55 -7.22
C VAL A 141 -22.27 7.28 -6.27
N THR A 142 -23.31 7.92 -6.81
CA THR A 142 -24.34 8.60 -6.02
C THR A 142 -25.54 7.67 -5.83
N PHE A 143 -26.01 7.51 -4.60
CA PHE A 143 -27.21 6.71 -4.35
C PHE A 143 -28.43 7.35 -5.02
N GLY A 144 -29.21 6.55 -5.75
CA GLY A 144 -30.46 7.00 -6.36
C GLY A 144 -30.28 7.97 -7.53
N ASP A 145 -29.10 7.98 -8.16
CA ASP A 145 -28.82 8.73 -9.41
C ASP A 145 -29.39 8.02 -10.66
N ASP A 146 -30.15 6.96 -10.43
CA ASP A 146 -30.72 6.08 -11.44
C ASP A 146 -32.11 6.52 -11.89
N THR A 147 -32.46 6.17 -13.13
CA THR A 147 -33.78 6.42 -13.71
C THR A 147 -34.81 5.47 -13.10
N GLY A 148 -35.26 5.78 -11.88
CA GLY A 148 -36.27 5.03 -11.12
C GLY A 148 -35.72 4.28 -9.90
N PRO A 149 -36.60 3.83 -8.99
CA PRO A 149 -36.22 3.29 -7.68
C PRO A 149 -35.48 1.94 -7.71
N PHE A 150 -35.42 1.29 -8.87
CA PHE A 150 -34.75 0.00 -9.06
C PHE A 150 -33.75 0.00 -10.22
N GLY A 151 -33.42 1.18 -10.77
CA GLY A 151 -32.42 1.29 -11.82
C GLY A 151 -31.03 0.89 -11.28
N LYS A 152 -30.22 0.27 -12.14
CA LYS A 152 -28.84 -0.15 -11.85
C LYS A 152 -27.85 0.42 -12.86
N THR A 153 -28.24 1.51 -13.50
CA THR A 153 -27.52 2.14 -14.61
C THR A 153 -26.28 2.88 -14.10
N SER A 154 -26.36 3.45 -12.89
CA SER A 154 -25.26 4.18 -12.26
C SER A 154 -24.35 3.29 -11.41
N ASP A 155 -24.84 2.10 -11.02
CA ASP A 155 -24.18 1.12 -10.16
C ASP A 155 -23.47 0.03 -10.98
N GLY A 156 -22.30 0.34 -11.56
CA GLY A 156 -21.50 -0.59 -12.38
C GLY A 156 -20.22 -1.07 -11.69
N ALA A 157 -19.62 -2.17 -12.20
CA ALA A 157 -18.27 -2.59 -11.83
C ALA A 157 -17.33 -2.40 -13.03
N PHE A 158 -16.28 -1.62 -12.83
CA PHE A 158 -15.32 -1.24 -13.87
C PHE A 158 -13.91 -1.70 -13.51
N VAL A 159 -13.08 -1.93 -14.52
CA VAL A 159 -11.67 -2.26 -14.32
C VAL A 159 -10.88 -0.97 -14.12
N GLY A 160 -10.57 -0.69 -12.85
CA GLY A 160 -9.82 0.48 -12.43
C GLY A 160 -8.31 0.31 -12.55
N GLN A 161 -7.81 -0.91 -12.33
CA GLN A 161 -6.40 -1.26 -12.52
C GLN A 161 -6.28 -2.64 -13.14
N ALA A 162 -5.35 -2.79 -14.07
CA ALA A 162 -4.96 -4.04 -14.69
C ALA A 162 -3.53 -3.84 -15.20
N TYR A 163 -2.56 -4.32 -14.43
CA TYR A 163 -1.15 -4.12 -14.73
C TYR A 163 -0.31 -5.36 -14.43
N LEU A 164 0.80 -5.44 -15.16
CA LEU A 164 1.87 -6.41 -14.95
C LEU A 164 3.17 -5.63 -14.73
N GLY A 165 4.04 -6.11 -13.86
CA GLY A 165 5.33 -5.52 -13.64
C GLY A 165 6.42 -6.52 -13.32
N TYR A 166 7.65 -6.06 -13.36
CA TYR A 166 8.85 -6.88 -13.21
C TYR A 166 9.85 -6.18 -12.27
N LYS A 167 10.38 -6.93 -11.29
CA LYS A 167 11.34 -6.45 -10.28
C LYS A 167 12.66 -7.23 -10.27
N GLY A 168 12.95 -8.04 -11.28
CA GLY A 168 14.20 -8.82 -11.32
C GLY A 168 15.46 -7.99 -11.55
N LEU A 169 15.33 -6.73 -11.94
CA LEU A 169 16.44 -5.79 -12.06
C LEU A 169 16.70 -5.12 -10.71
N ARG A 170 17.97 -5.14 -10.26
CA ARG A 170 18.37 -4.43 -9.05
C ARG A 170 18.01 -2.95 -9.17
N ASP A 171 17.32 -2.44 -8.16
CA ASP A 171 16.92 -1.03 -8.02
C ASP A 171 15.97 -0.51 -9.12
N VAL A 172 15.43 -1.37 -10.00
CA VAL A 172 14.51 -0.98 -11.09
C VAL A 172 13.21 -1.78 -11.01
N THR A 173 12.08 -1.09 -11.08
CA THR A 173 10.75 -1.68 -11.22
C THR A 173 10.15 -1.22 -12.55
N LEU A 174 9.78 -2.17 -13.40
CA LEU A 174 9.05 -1.91 -14.65
C LEU A 174 7.57 -2.25 -14.43
N THR A 175 6.67 -1.45 -14.97
CA THR A 175 5.22 -1.69 -14.89
C THR A 175 4.55 -1.30 -16.20
N ALA A 176 3.60 -2.11 -16.64
CA ALA A 176 2.87 -1.96 -17.88
C ALA A 176 1.37 -2.20 -17.66
N GLY A 177 0.53 -1.40 -18.31
CA GLY A 177 -0.92 -1.47 -18.25
C GLY A 177 -1.53 -0.31 -17.48
N ARG A 178 -2.74 -0.51 -16.95
CA ARG A 178 -3.44 0.47 -16.12
C ARG A 178 -3.04 0.30 -14.67
N MET A 179 -2.11 1.12 -14.22
CA MET A 179 -1.39 0.97 -12.96
C MET A 179 -1.70 2.10 -11.97
N PRO A 180 -1.44 1.92 -10.67
CA PRO A 180 -1.41 3.04 -9.75
C PRO A 180 -0.39 4.10 -10.23
N ASN A 181 -0.68 5.36 -9.95
CA ASN A 181 0.19 6.46 -10.37
C ASN A 181 1.66 6.23 -9.91
N PRO A 182 2.62 6.10 -10.85
CA PRO A 182 4.01 5.81 -10.51
C PRO A 182 4.76 7.04 -10.00
N PHE A 183 4.19 8.25 -10.12
CA PHE A 183 4.83 9.49 -9.73
C PHE A 183 4.51 9.88 -8.28
N VAL A 184 5.47 10.54 -7.63
CA VAL A 184 5.22 11.19 -6.35
C VAL A 184 4.35 12.42 -6.63
N THR A 185 3.09 12.36 -6.23
CA THR A 185 2.12 13.41 -6.50
C THR A 185 1.55 13.96 -5.21
N THR A 186 1.26 15.26 -5.24
CA THR A 186 0.43 15.93 -4.24
C THR A 186 -0.96 16.13 -4.82
N SER A 187 -1.96 16.34 -3.96
CA SER A 187 -3.35 16.58 -4.39
C SER A 187 -3.52 17.78 -5.34
N MET A 188 -2.53 18.67 -5.40
CA MET A 188 -2.50 19.81 -6.32
C MET A 188 -2.03 19.44 -7.73
N VAL A 189 -1.16 18.42 -7.84
CA VAL A 189 -0.60 17.99 -9.12
C VAL A 189 -1.58 17.01 -9.75
N TRP A 190 -1.84 15.87 -9.12
CA TRP A 190 -2.74 14.83 -9.62
C TRP A 190 -3.68 14.35 -8.51
N ASP A 191 -4.89 13.95 -8.89
CA ASP A 191 -5.79 13.27 -7.96
C ASP A 191 -5.28 11.85 -7.67
N GLY A 192 -5.31 11.44 -6.41
CA GLY A 192 -4.78 10.13 -5.98
C GLY A 192 -5.58 8.93 -6.48
N ASP A 193 -6.80 9.14 -6.98
CA ASP A 193 -7.61 8.07 -7.58
C ASP A 193 -7.30 7.86 -9.09
N ILE A 194 -6.42 8.68 -9.71
CA ILE A 194 -6.02 8.54 -11.14
C ILE A 194 -5.11 7.32 -11.33
N ASN A 195 -5.46 6.48 -12.31
CA ASN A 195 -4.69 5.29 -12.69
C ASN A 195 -4.26 5.44 -14.15
N PRO A 196 -3.05 5.96 -14.42
CA PRO A 196 -2.58 6.13 -15.80
C PRO A 196 -2.40 4.77 -16.48
N GLU A 197 -2.60 4.76 -17.79
CA GLU A 197 -2.43 3.59 -18.64
C GLU A 197 -1.18 3.77 -19.51
N GLY A 198 -0.28 2.78 -19.50
CA GLY A 198 0.93 2.83 -20.32
C GLY A 198 2.09 2.06 -19.70
N LEU A 199 3.29 2.62 -19.81
CA LEU A 199 4.53 2.05 -19.28
C LEU A 199 5.12 2.97 -18.22
N ALA A 200 5.60 2.40 -17.13
CA ALA A 200 6.32 3.10 -16.07
C ALA A 200 7.61 2.38 -15.72
N GLN A 201 8.65 3.15 -15.45
CA GLN A 201 9.93 2.69 -14.96
C GLN A 201 10.28 3.49 -13.70
N GLN A 202 10.44 2.79 -12.58
CA GLN A 202 10.86 3.38 -11.32
C GLN A 202 12.25 2.88 -10.99
N TRP A 203 13.17 3.78 -10.70
CA TRP A 203 14.50 3.48 -10.20
C TRP A 203 14.63 4.02 -8.79
N LYS A 204 15.13 3.20 -7.85
CA LYS A 204 15.38 3.61 -6.46
C LYS A 204 16.68 2.98 -5.96
N HIS A 205 17.63 3.81 -5.53
CA HIS A 205 18.90 3.36 -4.95
C HIS A 205 19.15 4.01 -3.58
N THR A 206 19.56 3.20 -2.61
CA THR A 206 19.87 3.66 -1.24
C THR A 206 21.37 3.65 -1.00
N PHE A 207 21.95 4.83 -0.80
CA PHE A 207 23.33 5.02 -0.41
C PHE A 207 23.44 5.02 1.12
N ASN A 208 24.25 4.12 1.68
CA ASN A 208 24.56 4.12 3.10
C ASN A 208 25.92 4.78 3.31
N LEU A 209 25.91 5.98 3.89
CA LEU A 209 27.11 6.70 4.26
C LEU A 209 27.40 6.49 5.74
N SER A 210 28.61 6.04 6.06
CA SER A 210 29.10 6.01 7.45
C SER A 210 30.18 7.06 7.58
N TYR A 211 29.98 8.05 8.45
CA TYR A 211 30.95 9.12 8.70
C TYR A 211 31.37 9.10 10.17
N GLY A 212 32.68 9.27 10.42
CA GLY A 212 33.20 9.47 11.78
C GLY A 212 33.72 8.23 12.51
N GLY A 213 34.38 7.30 11.83
CA GLY A 213 35.17 6.24 12.48
C GLY A 213 36.66 6.44 12.23
N GLY A 214 37.34 7.27 13.03
CA GLY A 214 38.78 7.44 12.83
C GLY A 214 39.50 8.57 13.55
N ARG A 215 38.89 9.26 14.52
CA ARG A 215 39.64 10.18 15.39
C ARG A 215 39.70 9.62 16.79
N SER A 216 40.76 8.89 17.10
CA SER A 216 41.25 8.84 18.47
C SER A 216 41.56 10.29 18.85
N THR A 217 40.80 10.84 19.79
CA THR A 217 41.28 12.02 20.50
C THR A 217 42.57 11.59 21.18
N ALA A 218 43.69 12.20 20.76
CA ALA A 218 44.93 12.09 21.49
C ALA A 218 44.63 12.40 22.96
N SER A 219 45.01 11.50 23.84
CA SER A 219 44.85 11.60 25.28
C SER A 219 45.22 13.00 25.76
N ALA A 220 44.25 13.73 26.32
CA ALA A 220 44.58 14.93 27.07
C ALA A 220 45.30 14.48 28.35
N GLU A 221 46.60 14.76 28.45
CA GLU A 221 47.36 14.58 29.69
C GLU A 221 46.80 15.54 30.75
N SER A 222 46.15 15.00 31.78
CA SER A 222 45.82 15.73 33.00
C SER A 222 46.98 15.58 34.00
N TYR A 223 47.64 16.69 34.32
CA TYR A 223 48.64 16.74 35.39
C TYR A 223 47.95 16.67 36.76
N SER A 224 48.21 15.61 37.52
CA SER A 224 47.96 15.59 38.97
C SER A 224 48.98 16.47 39.66
N LYS A 225 48.53 17.39 40.53
CA LYS A 225 49.43 18.27 41.31
C LYS A 225 50.12 17.55 42.47
N ASP A 226 49.84 16.26 42.68
CA ASP A 226 50.51 15.41 43.64
C ASP A 226 51.15 14.21 42.92
N GLY A 227 52.48 14.11 43.02
CA GLY A 227 53.34 13.24 42.21
C GLY A 227 53.24 11.74 42.48
N LYS A 228 52.10 11.11 42.20
CA LYS A 228 51.98 9.65 42.07
C LYS A 228 51.01 9.25 40.95
N SER A 229 51.58 8.59 39.93
CA SER A 229 50.98 7.78 38.85
C SER A 229 49.85 8.39 38.00
N SER A 230 50.16 8.65 36.72
CA SER A 230 49.22 8.95 35.64
C SER A 230 48.42 7.70 35.24
N ALA A 231 47.10 7.71 35.46
CA ALA A 231 46.20 6.71 34.90
C ALA A 231 45.80 7.13 33.47
N THR A 232 46.12 6.31 32.47
CA THR A 232 45.61 6.46 31.10
C THR A 232 44.13 6.09 31.06
N ALA A 233 43.24 7.08 30.93
CA ALA A 233 41.84 6.83 30.60
C ALA A 233 41.75 6.32 29.15
N ALA A 234 41.11 5.17 28.94
CA ALA A 234 40.87 4.60 27.62
C ALA A 234 40.05 5.60 26.78
N ALA A 235 40.55 5.92 25.58
CA ALA A 235 39.86 6.80 24.64
C ALA A 235 38.49 6.21 24.29
N ALA A 236 37.42 6.97 24.51
CA ALA A 236 36.08 6.61 24.04
C ALA A 236 36.09 6.63 22.50
N VAL A 237 35.99 5.45 21.89
CA VAL A 237 35.79 5.29 20.45
C VAL A 237 34.37 5.76 20.15
N SER A 238 34.21 6.94 19.55
CA SER A 238 32.90 7.41 19.09
C SER A 238 32.38 6.48 17.99
N GLU A 239 31.18 5.92 18.16
CA GLU A 239 30.55 5.11 17.13
C GLU A 239 30.30 5.95 15.85
N PRO A 240 30.57 5.41 14.65
CA PRO A 240 30.36 6.14 13.41
C PRO A 240 28.86 6.40 13.21
N THR A 241 28.51 7.66 12.94
CA THR A 241 27.13 8.03 12.61
C THR A 241 26.78 7.47 11.23
N LYS A 242 25.71 6.68 11.17
CA LYS A 242 25.21 6.07 9.92
C LYS A 242 24.08 6.93 9.35
N MET A 243 24.21 7.35 8.10
CA MET A 243 23.19 8.08 7.35
C MET A 243 22.84 7.31 6.09
N SER A 244 21.55 7.15 5.80
CA SER A 244 21.07 6.60 4.53
C SER A 244 20.46 7.70 3.67
N ILE A 245 20.84 7.75 2.40
CA ILE A 245 20.29 8.66 1.38
C ILE A 245 19.61 7.81 0.33
N GLU A 246 18.31 8.00 0.16
CA GLU A 246 17.53 7.34 -0.90
C GLU A 246 17.39 8.29 -2.11
N VAL A 247 17.83 7.84 -3.27
CA VAL A 247 17.64 8.53 -4.54
C VAL A 247 16.66 7.74 -5.39
N PHE A 248 15.68 8.41 -5.97
CA PHE A 248 14.69 7.78 -6.83
C PHE A 248 14.43 8.60 -8.09
N ALA A 249 14.08 7.92 -9.18
CA ALA A 249 13.66 8.51 -10.43
C ALA A 249 12.50 7.69 -11.01
N ASN A 250 11.39 8.35 -11.32
CA ASN A 250 10.20 7.72 -11.88
C ASN A 250 9.99 8.27 -13.28
N PHE A 251 9.88 7.39 -14.26
CA PHE A 251 9.60 7.68 -15.65
C PHE A 251 8.28 7.01 -16.03
N GLY A 252 7.49 7.66 -16.87
CA GLY A 252 6.22 7.13 -17.33
C GLY A 252 5.92 7.63 -18.74
N GLN A 253 5.50 6.71 -19.60
CA GLN A 253 4.90 7.00 -20.89
C GLN A 253 3.45 6.55 -20.82
N PHE A 254 2.52 7.50 -20.84
CA PHE A 254 1.09 7.23 -20.75
C PHE A 254 0.40 7.43 -22.11
N VAL A 255 -0.75 6.78 -22.27
CA VAL A 255 -1.64 6.86 -23.44
C VAL A 255 -2.94 7.54 -23.03
#